data_AF-A0A9D6ZZS5-F1
#
_entry.id   AF-A0A9D6ZZS5-F1
#
_cell.length_a   1.000
_cell.length_b   1.000
_cell.length_c   1.000
_cell.angle_alpha   90.00
_cell.angle_beta   90.00
_cell.angle_gamma   90.00
#
_symmetry.space_group_name_H-M   'P 1'
#
loop_
_entity.id
_entity.type
_entity.pdbx_description
1 polymer ?
#
loop_
_entity_poly.entity_id
_entity_poly.type
_entity_poly.pdbx_seq_one_letter_code
_entity_poly.pdbx_strand_id
1 'polypeptide(L)'
;MVKLIALYRKPADPAAFDQAYFETHIPLVKKIPHLNRVEISRITGAPRGEPEFYLIAELYFDNKTETDAAMASPENAAAGKNLMGFARGLVTFMFAESASE
;
A
#
# COMPACT_ATOMS: atom_id res chain seq x y z
N MET A 1 7.80 -10.02 -11.51
CA MET A 1 6.61 -9.15 -11.46
C MET A 1 7.01 -7.82 -10.83
N VAL A 2 6.35 -6.72 -11.22
CA VAL A 2 6.59 -5.39 -10.62
C VAL A 2 5.57 -5.15 -9.51
N LYS A 3 6.00 -4.56 -8.39
CA LYS A 3 5.10 -4.19 -7.30
C LYS A 3 5.38 -2.80 -6.76
N LEU A 4 4.31 -2.11 -6.37
CA LEU A 4 4.37 -0.96 -5.47
C LEU A 4 4.17 -1.47 -4.03
N ILE A 5 5.13 -1.18 -3.17
CA ILE A 5 5.08 -1.50 -1.73
C ILE A 5 4.76 -0.21 -0.97
N ALA A 6 3.76 -0.27 -0.09
CA ALA A 6 3.44 0.75 0.88
C ALA A 6 3.70 0.20 2.30
N LEU A 7 4.69 0.76 2.99
CA LEU A 7 5.09 0.38 4.33
C LEU A 7 4.64 1.44 5.33
N TYR A 8 3.84 1.04 6.32
CA TYR A 8 3.21 1.95 7.27
C TYR A 8 3.85 1.83 8.64
N ARG A 9 4.26 2.95 9.22
CA ARG A 9 4.58 3.07 10.65
C ARG A 9 3.33 2.94 11.51
N LYS A 10 3.54 2.66 12.79
CA LYS A 10 2.45 2.58 13.78
C LYS A 10 1.69 3.90 13.89
N PRO A 11 0.38 3.94 13.56
CA PRO A 11 -0.45 5.12 13.78
C PRO A 11 -0.70 5.35 15.27
N ALA A 12 -1.00 6.59 15.65
CA ALA A 12 -1.39 6.93 17.03
C ALA A 12 -2.72 6.28 17.43
N ASP A 13 -3.65 6.13 16.48
CA ASP A 13 -4.93 5.43 16.64
C ASP A 13 -5.03 4.30 15.59
N PRO A 14 -4.67 3.06 15.95
CA PRO A 14 -4.76 1.91 15.06
C PRO A 14 -6.17 1.58 14.59
N ALA A 15 -7.19 1.79 15.43
CA ALA A 15 -8.57 1.47 15.10
C ALA A 15 -9.12 2.44 14.03
N ALA A 16 -8.89 3.75 14.21
CA ALA A 16 -9.27 4.75 13.22
C ALA A 16 -8.50 4.57 11.91
N PHE A 17 -7.20 4.24 11.98
CA PHE A 17 -6.41 3.91 10.79
C PHE A 17 -7.00 2.72 10.05
N ASP A 18 -7.27 1.61 10.74
CA ASP A 18 -7.78 0.38 10.12
C ASP A 18 -9.14 0.61 9.46
N GLN A 19 -10.03 1.34 10.12
CA GLN A 19 -11.33 1.69 9.56
C GLN A 19 -11.17 2.47 8.25
N ALA A 20 -10.41 3.56 8.26
CA ALA A 20 -10.17 4.37 7.06
C ALA A 20 -9.47 3.57 5.96
N TYR A 21 -8.53 2.71 6.34
CA TYR A 21 -7.75 1.88 5.43
C TYR A 21 -8.61 0.82 4.73
N PHE A 22 -9.31 -0.03 5.48
CA PHE A 22 -10.04 -1.16 4.91
C PHE A 22 -11.40 -0.77 4.33
N GLU A 23 -12.11 0.18 4.94
CA GLU A 23 -13.46 0.55 4.49
C GLU A 23 -13.44 1.56 3.33
N THR A 24 -12.40 2.40 3.23
CA THR A 24 -12.34 3.47 2.22
C THR A 24 -11.14 3.35 1.29
N HIS A 25 -9.92 3.21 1.83
CA HIS A 25 -8.72 3.24 1.01
C HIS A 25 -8.58 2.03 0.09
N ILE A 26 -8.74 0.81 0.62
CA ILE A 26 -8.62 -0.42 -0.18
C ILE A 26 -9.65 -0.49 -1.33
N PRO A 27 -10.94 -0.13 -1.15
CA PRO A 27 -11.87 -0.01 -2.27
C PRO A 27 -11.44 0.97 -3.37
N LEU A 28 -10.72 2.04 -3.04
CA LEU A 28 -10.14 2.96 -4.03
C LEU A 28 -8.93 2.33 -4.73
N VAL A 29 -8.04 1.70 -3.97
CA VAL A 29 -6.87 0.99 -4.52
C VAL A 29 -7.30 -0.08 -5.52
N LYS A 30 -8.35 -0.85 -5.23
CA LYS A 30 -8.87 -1.89 -6.13
C LYS A 30 -9.41 -1.38 -7.47
N LYS A 31 -9.58 -0.06 -7.64
CA LYS A 31 -9.99 0.55 -8.90
C LYS A 31 -8.81 0.94 -9.79
N ILE A 32 -7.58 0.91 -9.26
CA ILE A 32 -6.38 1.25 -10.03
C ILE A 32 -6.27 0.28 -11.23
N PRO A 33 -6.11 0.80 -12.46
CA PRO A 33 -6.02 -0.04 -13.65
C PRO A 33 -4.76 -0.89 -13.62
N HIS A 34 -4.79 -2.05 -14.30
CA HIS A 34 -3.70 -3.03 -14.38
C HIS A 34 -3.28 -3.66 -13.05
N LEU A 35 -4.02 -3.41 -11.97
CA LEU A 35 -3.74 -4.00 -10.67
C LEU A 35 -4.17 -5.47 -10.67
N ASN A 36 -3.20 -6.37 -10.61
CA ASN A 36 -3.44 -7.82 -10.68
C ASN A 36 -3.73 -8.40 -9.30
N ARG A 37 -3.06 -7.89 -8.26
CA ARG A 37 -3.21 -8.37 -6.90
C ARG A 37 -2.93 -7.26 -5.89
N VAL A 38 -3.64 -7.32 -4.77
CA VAL A 38 -3.33 -6.55 -3.56
C VAL A 38 -3.10 -7.55 -2.43
N GLU A 39 -1.93 -7.48 -1.81
CA GLU A 39 -1.61 -8.24 -0.60
C GLU A 39 -1.44 -7.26 0.55
N ILE A 40 -2.08 -7.55 1.68
CA ILE A 40 -2.06 -6.69 2.87
C ILE A 40 -1.61 -7.54 4.04
N SER A 41 -0.51 -7.14 4.66
CA SER A 41 0.13 -7.89 5.73
C SER A 41 0.21 -7.02 6.98
N ARG A 42 -0.38 -7.51 8.08
CA ARG A 42 -0.21 -6.90 9.40
C ARG A 42 1.13 -7.32 9.96
N ILE A 43 1.89 -6.35 10.50
CA ILE A 43 3.10 -6.66 11.26
C ILE A 43 2.69 -7.05 12.67
N THR A 44 2.95 -8.31 13.05
CA THR A 44 2.55 -8.87 14.34
C THR A 44 3.68 -8.90 15.36
N GLY A 45 4.92 -8.59 14.95
CA GLY A 45 6.08 -8.58 15.83
C GLY A 45 7.39 -8.46 15.06
N ALA A 46 8.49 -8.41 15.79
CA ALA A 46 9.85 -8.44 15.26
C ALA A 46 10.69 -9.46 16.05
N PRO A 47 11.72 -10.08 15.45
CA PRO A 47 12.64 -10.97 16.19
C PRO A 47 13.33 -10.30 17.38
N ARG A 48 13.42 -8.96 17.40
CA ARG A 48 13.96 -8.17 18.50
C ARG A 48 13.12 -6.91 18.70
N GLY A 49 12.66 -6.70 19.93
CA GLY A 49 11.94 -5.49 20.33
C GLY A 49 10.56 -5.32 19.68
N GLU A 50 10.01 -4.12 19.83
CA GLU A 50 8.75 -3.73 19.20
C GLU A 50 8.96 -3.37 17.72
N PRO A 51 8.07 -3.81 16.82
CA PRO A 51 8.17 -3.45 15.41
C PRO A 51 7.89 -1.95 15.20
N GLU A 52 8.72 -1.28 14.41
CA GLU A 52 8.48 0.12 13.99
C GLU A 52 7.24 0.23 13.07
N PHE A 53 7.00 -0.83 12.30
CA PHE A 53 5.97 -0.88 11.26
C PHE A 53 4.73 -1.62 11.74
N TYR A 54 3.61 -1.25 11.13
CA TYR A 54 2.28 -1.72 11.48
C TYR A 54 1.63 -2.53 10.37
N LEU A 55 1.82 -2.12 9.12
CA LEU A 55 1.18 -2.73 7.97
C LEU A 55 2.07 -2.61 6.73
N ILE A 56 2.00 -3.61 5.85
CA ILE A 56 2.55 -3.60 4.50
C ILE A 56 1.39 -3.81 3.52
N ALA A 57 1.36 -3.02 2.44
CA ALA A 57 0.56 -3.32 1.26
C ALA A 57 1.47 -3.52 0.06
N GLU A 58 1.18 -4.54 -0.74
CA GLU A 58 1.88 -4.84 -1.98
C GLU A 58 0.85 -4.89 -3.11
N LEU A 59 1.00 -3.98 -4.06
CA LEU A 59 0.17 -3.86 -5.25
C LEU A 59 0.97 -4.41 -6.42
N TYR A 60 0.49 -5.47 -7.05
CA TYR A 60 1.19 -6.21 -8.09
C TYR A 60 0.68 -5.84 -9.49
N PHE A 61 1.62 -5.72 -10.41
CA PHE A 61 1.41 -5.43 -11.83
C PHE A 61 2.26 -6.41 -12.66
N ASP A 62 1.86 -6.65 -13.92
CA ASP A 62 2.58 -7.61 -14.76
C ASP A 62 3.95 -7.08 -15.17
N ASN A 63 4.04 -5.79 -15.49
CA ASN A 63 5.26 -5.17 -16.00
C ASN A 63 5.34 -3.68 -15.66
N LYS A 64 6.49 -3.08 -15.99
CA LYS A 64 6.76 -1.66 -15.70
C LYS A 64 5.83 -0.72 -16.47
N THR A 65 5.52 -0.99 -17.73
CA THR A 65 4.64 -0.15 -18.55
C THR A 65 3.24 -0.04 -17.94
N GLU A 66 2.69 -1.16 -17.48
CA GLU A 66 1.41 -1.19 -16.78
C GLU A 66 1.47 -0.49 -15.42
N THR A 67 2.57 -0.65 -14.69
CA THR A 67 2.79 0.07 -13.42
C THR A 67 2.79 1.59 -13.65
N ASP A 68 3.52 2.07 -14.66
CA ASP A 68 3.59 3.50 -14.98
C ASP A 68 2.19 4.05 -15.36
N ALA A 69 1.43 3.31 -16.18
CA ALA A 69 0.06 3.66 -16.54
C ALA A 69 -0.88 3.67 -15.31
N ALA A 70 -0.76 2.68 -14.43
CA ALA A 70 -1.50 2.61 -13.18
C ALA A 70 -1.20 3.82 -12.28
N MET A 71 0.06 4.22 -12.15
CA MET A 71 0.46 5.35 -11.31
C MET A 71 -0.03 6.69 -11.85
N ALA A 72 -0.10 6.85 -13.18
CA ALA A 72 -0.62 8.05 -13.84
C ALA A 72 -2.15 8.16 -13.84
N SER A 73 -2.87 7.13 -13.39
CA SER A 73 -4.33 7.06 -13.47
C SER A 73 -5.05 8.00 -12.49
N PRO A 74 -6.27 8.47 -12.84
CA PRO A 74 -7.11 9.23 -11.92
C PRO A 74 -7.53 8.41 -10.69
N GLU A 75 -7.64 7.08 -10.80
CA GLU A 75 -7.94 6.18 -9.70
C GLU A 75 -6.80 6.14 -8.68
N ASN A 76 -5.55 6.09 -9.13
CA ASN A 76 -4.40 6.18 -8.24
C ASN A 76 -4.31 7.56 -7.57
N ALA A 77 -4.59 8.64 -8.30
CA ALA A 77 -4.65 9.98 -7.72
C ALA A 77 -5.73 10.09 -6.62
N ALA A 78 -6.91 9.47 -6.82
CA ALA A 78 -7.97 9.41 -5.82
C ALA A 78 -7.56 8.58 -4.59
N ALA A 79 -6.94 7.41 -4.79
CA ALA A 79 -6.43 6.58 -3.70
C ALA A 79 -5.35 7.31 -2.88
N GLY A 80 -4.41 7.99 -3.55
CA GLY A 80 -3.37 8.81 -2.91
C GLY A 80 -3.95 9.98 -2.12
N LYS A 81 -4.93 10.72 -2.69
CA LYS A 81 -5.60 11.81 -1.98
C LYS A 81 -6.29 11.34 -0.71
N ASN A 82 -7.00 10.21 -0.77
CA ASN A 82 -7.63 9.61 0.40
C ASN A 82 -6.59 9.19 1.45
N LEU A 83 -5.51 8.53 1.02
CA LEU A 83 -4.45 8.06 1.90
C LEU A 83 -3.79 9.19 2.70
N MET A 84 -3.52 10.31 2.03
CA MET A 84 -2.91 11.49 2.67
C MET A 84 -3.82 12.12 3.73
N GLY A 85 -5.11 11.81 3.75
CA GLY A 85 -6.04 12.25 4.79
C GLY A 85 -5.80 11.60 6.16
N PHE A 86 -5.26 10.38 6.21
CA PHE A 86 -5.13 9.63 7.47
C PHE A 86 -3.76 8.98 7.70
N ALA A 87 -2.95 8.78 6.66
CA ALA A 87 -1.64 8.12 6.74
C ALA A 87 -0.46 9.05 6.38
N ARG A 88 -0.69 10.36 6.29
CA ARG A 88 0.37 11.34 6.00
C ARG A 88 1.49 11.24 7.04
N GLY A 89 2.72 11.06 6.56
CA GLY A 89 3.91 10.89 7.41
C GLY A 89 4.08 9.49 8.01
N LEU A 90 3.13 8.57 7.79
CA LEU A 90 3.21 7.18 8.24
C LEU A 90 3.64 6.22 7.13
N VAL A 91 3.40 6.57 5.87
CA VAL A 91 3.64 5.69 4.71
C VAL A 91 4.97 5.97 4.01
N THR A 92 5.69 4.91 3.67
CA THR A 92 6.84 4.92 2.75
C THR A 92 6.49 4.07 1.53
N PHE A 93 6.78 4.59 0.34
CA PHE A 93 6.55 3.89 -0.92
C PHE A 93 7.84 3.44 -1.57
N MET A 94 7.83 2.24 -2.15
CA MET A 94 8.94 1.67 -2.91
C MET A 94 8.39 0.90 -4.12
N PHE A 95 9.06 0.99 -5.26
CA PHE A 95 8.85 0.02 -6.34
C PHE A 95 9.86 -1.12 -6.18
N ALA A 96 9.42 -2.34 -6.41
CA ALA A 96 10.27 -3.52 -6.38
C ALA A 96 9.93 -4.47 -7.52
N GLU A 97 10.92 -5.21 -7.97
CA GLU A 97 10.76 -6.33 -8.89
C GLU A 97 11.04 -7.62 -8.14
N SER A 98 10.15 -8.60 -8.25
CA SER A 98 10.41 -9.95 -7.73
C SER A 98 11.27 -10.72 -8.73
N ALA A 99 12.44 -11.19 -8.30
CA ALA A 99 13.16 -12.22 -9.04
C ALA A 99 12.35 -13.53 -8.96
N SER A 100 12.20 -14.21 -10.09
CA SER A 100 11.76 -15.60 -10.10
C SER A 100 12.92 -16.47 -9.62
N GLU A 101 12.70 -17.24 -8.55
CA GLU A 101 13.56 -18.36 -8.16
C GLU A 101 13.30 -19.58 -9.06
#